data_AF-A0A6F8XYS3-F1
#
_entry.id   AF-A0A6F8XYS3-F1
#
_cell.length_a   1.000
_cell.length_b   1.000
_cell.length_c   1.000
_cell.angle_alpha   90.00
_cell.angle_beta   90.00
_cell.angle_gamma   90.00
#
_symmetry.space_group_name_H-M   'P 1'
#
loop_
_entity.id
_entity.type
_entity.pdbx_description
1 polymer ?
#
loop_
_entity_poly.entity_id
_entity_poly.type
_entity_poly.pdbx_seq_one_letter_code
_entity_poly.pdbx_strand_id
1 'polypeptide(L)'
;MAAAPAWEEPVPSPAPVAITTAPEHQLQGPPTRVRVPRIGVDSALVKLGLDKAGKLEAPTVYDKAGWFGGGPSPGDVGPAVLAGHVDSKAGPAVFYRLHELKVGDKIEVRRGKDTVTFTVTGVTRHPKDKFPTAAVYGPTPGPELRLVTCGGVFDRVRNSYRDNIVVFAITQPRELIPRSAAD
;
A
#
# COMPACT_ATOMS: atom_id res chain seq x y z
N MET A 1 70.62 -21.94 -36.17
CA MET A 1 69.43 -21.37 -36.85
C MET A 1 68.22 -21.66 -35.99
N ALA A 2 67.38 -20.65 -35.82
CA ALA A 2 66.32 -20.54 -34.83
C ALA A 2 64.98 -21.17 -35.28
N ALA A 3 64.11 -21.45 -34.31
CA ALA A 3 62.67 -21.29 -34.44
C ALA A 3 62.07 -21.06 -33.04
N ALA A 4 61.52 -19.87 -32.79
CA ALA A 4 60.70 -19.57 -31.62
C ALA A 4 59.21 -19.72 -32.02
N PRO A 5 58.33 -20.22 -31.13
CA PRO A 5 56.92 -20.42 -31.45
C PRO A 5 56.10 -19.14 -31.31
N ALA A 6 54.98 -19.13 -32.03
CA ALA A 6 54.02 -18.05 -32.18
C ALA A 6 53.33 -17.66 -30.87
N TRP A 7 53.04 -16.37 -30.74
CA TRP A 7 52.19 -15.80 -29.71
C TRP A 7 50.76 -15.73 -30.23
N GLU A 8 49.82 -16.22 -29.44
CA GLU A 8 48.37 -16.12 -29.70
C GLU A 8 47.87 -14.73 -29.29
N GLU A 9 47.05 -14.11 -30.12
CA GLU A 9 46.47 -12.79 -29.84
C GLU A 9 45.36 -12.88 -28.78
N PRO A 10 45.30 -11.93 -27.82
CA PRO A 10 44.21 -11.91 -26.84
C PRO A 10 42.90 -11.44 -27.49
N VAL A 11 41.83 -12.24 -27.31
CA VAL A 11 40.46 -11.88 -27.68
C VAL A 11 39.95 -10.69 -26.85
N PRO A 12 39.32 -9.67 -27.45
CA PRO A 12 38.79 -8.53 -26.72
C PRO A 12 37.58 -8.95 -25.87
N SER A 13 37.62 -8.60 -24.58
CA SER A 13 36.50 -8.74 -23.65
C SER A 13 35.35 -7.80 -24.03
N PRO A 14 34.08 -8.23 -24.05
CA PRO A 14 32.96 -7.33 -24.30
C PRO A 14 32.84 -6.31 -23.17
N ALA A 15 32.78 -5.03 -23.53
CA ALA A 15 32.58 -3.93 -22.59
C ALA A 15 31.26 -4.09 -21.81
N PRO A 16 31.19 -3.69 -20.52
CA PRO A 16 29.96 -3.74 -19.75
C PRO A 16 28.91 -2.83 -20.40
N VAL A 17 27.78 -3.41 -20.78
CA VAL A 17 26.63 -2.65 -21.29
C VAL A 17 26.08 -1.81 -20.14
N ALA A 18 26.23 -0.50 -20.23
CA ALA A 18 25.63 0.42 -19.27
C ALA A 18 24.09 0.31 -19.38
N ILE A 19 23.48 -0.37 -18.41
CA ILE A 19 22.03 -0.33 -18.22
C ILE A 19 21.67 1.09 -17.76
N THR A 20 21.25 1.93 -18.71
CA THR A 20 20.53 3.16 -18.39
C THR A 20 19.22 2.75 -17.72
N THR A 21 19.19 2.80 -16.38
CA THR A 21 17.94 2.80 -15.64
C THR A 21 17.20 4.07 -16.02
N ALA A 22 16.17 3.95 -16.86
CA ALA A 22 15.22 5.03 -17.11
C ALA A 22 14.75 5.58 -15.75
N PRO A 23 14.57 6.90 -15.59
CA PRO A 23 14.17 7.47 -14.31
C PRO A 23 12.86 6.80 -13.87
N GLU A 24 12.88 6.22 -12.68
CA GLU A 24 11.67 5.70 -12.03
C GLU A 24 10.65 6.84 -12.01
N HIS A 25 9.50 6.64 -12.66
CA HIS A 25 8.44 7.63 -12.69
C HIS A 25 7.98 7.90 -11.25
N GLN A 26 8.48 8.99 -10.66
CA GLN A 26 8.11 9.40 -9.32
C GLN A 26 6.63 9.80 -9.34
N LEU A 27 5.82 9.05 -8.61
CA LEU A 27 4.40 9.33 -8.44
C LEU A 27 4.23 10.71 -7.78
N GLN A 28 3.41 11.57 -8.38
CA GLN A 28 3.25 12.96 -7.94
C GLN A 28 1.89 13.21 -7.27
N GLY A 29 1.89 14.11 -6.28
CA GLY A 29 0.68 14.62 -5.63
C GLY A 29 0.12 13.72 -4.51
N PRO A 30 -0.91 14.20 -3.78
CA PRO A 30 -1.53 13.43 -2.70
C PRO A 30 -2.43 12.31 -3.24
N PRO A 31 -2.66 11.25 -2.45
CA PRO A 31 -3.68 10.26 -2.78
C PRO A 31 -5.08 10.89 -2.63
N THR A 32 -5.93 10.69 -3.63
CA THR A 32 -7.24 11.36 -3.70
C THR A 32 -8.42 10.40 -3.66
N ARG A 33 -8.20 9.11 -3.94
CA ARG A 33 -9.28 8.13 -4.02
C ARG A 33 -8.77 6.72 -3.80
N VAL A 34 -9.59 5.89 -3.15
CA VAL A 34 -9.37 4.46 -2.98
C VAL A 34 -10.53 3.68 -3.59
N ARG A 35 -10.20 2.58 -4.26
CA ARG A 35 -11.17 1.57 -4.71
C ARG A 35 -10.78 0.19 -4.22
N VAL A 36 -11.78 -0.55 -3.76
CA VAL A 36 -11.64 -1.96 -3.39
C VAL A 36 -12.82 -2.72 -4.00
N PRO A 37 -12.70 -3.18 -5.26
CA PRO A 37 -13.83 -3.72 -6.02
C PRO A 37 -14.55 -4.87 -5.32
N ARG A 38 -13.80 -5.76 -4.67
CA ARG A 38 -14.33 -6.95 -3.97
C ARG A 38 -15.43 -6.62 -2.95
N ILE A 39 -15.30 -5.49 -2.29
CA ILE A 39 -16.19 -5.05 -1.20
C ILE A 39 -17.02 -3.82 -1.59
N GLY A 40 -16.98 -3.42 -2.86
CA GLY A 40 -17.75 -2.29 -3.38
C GLY A 40 -17.30 -0.92 -2.87
N VAL A 41 -16.07 -0.80 -2.35
CA VAL A 41 -15.55 0.49 -1.88
C VAL A 41 -15.09 1.32 -3.06
N ASP A 42 -15.62 2.53 -3.15
CA ASP A 42 -15.14 3.58 -4.01
C ASP A 42 -15.30 4.92 -3.27
N SER A 43 -14.20 5.46 -2.73
CA SER A 43 -14.25 6.57 -1.79
C SER A 43 -13.15 7.58 -2.04
N ALA A 44 -13.50 8.87 -1.99
CA ALA A 44 -12.51 9.95 -1.95
C ALA A 44 -11.70 9.85 -0.65
N LEU A 45 -10.40 10.18 -0.72
CA LEU A 45 -9.51 10.18 0.43
C LEU A 45 -9.40 11.57 1.01
N VAL A 46 -9.62 11.67 2.33
CA VAL A 46 -9.29 12.86 3.13
C VAL A 46 -7.94 12.68 3.80
N LYS A 47 -7.20 13.77 4.03
CA LYS A 47 -5.96 13.72 4.81
C LYS A 47 -6.30 13.62 6.30
N LEU A 48 -5.66 12.69 7.00
CA LEU A 48 -5.79 12.46 8.44
C LEU A 48 -4.50 12.83 9.17
N GLY A 49 -4.65 13.33 10.40
CA GLY A 49 -3.56 13.60 11.34
C GLY A 49 -3.56 12.64 12.52
N LEU A 50 -2.75 12.99 13.51
CA LEU A 50 -2.79 12.37 14.84
C LEU A 50 -3.50 13.31 15.81
N ASP A 51 -4.24 12.75 16.75
CA ASP A 51 -4.78 13.50 17.88
C ASP A 51 -3.69 13.87 18.89
N LYS A 52 -4.06 14.60 19.95
CA LYS A 52 -3.13 15.02 21.02
C LYS A 52 -2.46 13.85 21.76
N ALA A 53 -3.03 12.65 21.70
CA ALA A 53 -2.48 11.44 22.30
C ALA A 53 -1.61 10.63 21.31
N GLY A 54 -1.38 11.15 20.10
CA GLY A 54 -0.58 10.49 19.07
C GLY A 54 -1.32 9.36 18.34
N LYS A 55 -2.64 9.29 18.46
CA LYS A 55 -3.45 8.27 17.80
C LYS A 55 -3.99 8.79 16.47
N LEU A 56 -4.02 7.93 15.45
CA LEU A 56 -4.61 8.26 14.16
C LEU A 56 -6.08 8.67 14.30
N GLU A 57 -6.41 9.85 13.80
CA GLU A 57 -7.78 10.34 13.75
C GLU A 57 -8.60 9.56 12.72
N ALA A 58 -9.89 9.35 13.00
CA ALA A 58 -10.80 8.77 12.03
C ALA A 58 -11.38 9.86 11.12
N PRO A 59 -11.79 9.54 9.87
CA PRO A 59 -12.50 10.49 9.01
C PRO A 59 -13.76 11.03 9.70
N THR A 60 -14.08 12.31 9.48
CA THR A 60 -15.30 12.93 10.05
C THR A 60 -16.58 12.44 9.37
N VAL A 61 -16.48 12.02 8.10
CA VAL A 61 -17.61 11.48 7.32
C VAL A 61 -17.49 9.96 7.24
N TYR A 62 -18.56 9.25 7.64
CA TYR A 62 -18.55 7.78 7.78
C TYR A 62 -18.37 7.02 6.44
N ASP A 63 -18.84 7.57 5.33
CA ASP A 63 -18.69 7.00 3.99
C ASP A 63 -17.34 7.36 3.30
N LYS A 64 -16.49 8.13 3.99
CA LYS A 64 -15.16 8.50 3.51
C LYS A 64 -14.06 7.70 4.19
N ALA A 65 -13.11 7.25 3.38
CA ALA A 65 -11.83 6.80 3.86
C ALA A 65 -10.87 8.00 4.01
N GLY A 66 -9.87 7.87 4.86
CA GLY A 66 -8.82 8.87 5.01
C GLY A 66 -7.44 8.24 4.97
N TRP A 67 -6.46 9.01 4.50
CA TRP A 67 -5.05 8.63 4.46
C TRP A 67 -4.29 9.34 5.57
N PHE A 68 -3.47 8.59 6.31
CA PHE A 68 -2.57 9.18 7.30
C PHE A 68 -1.47 9.98 6.61
N GLY A 69 -1.59 11.31 6.64
CA GLY A 69 -0.71 12.21 5.90
C GLY A 69 0.65 12.47 6.55
N GLY A 70 0.92 11.89 7.72
CA GLY A 70 2.22 11.93 8.39
C GLY A 70 3.13 10.73 8.06
N GLY A 71 2.65 9.77 7.27
CA GLY A 71 3.40 8.60 6.82
C GLY A 71 3.69 8.61 5.31
N PRO A 72 4.23 7.50 4.76
CA PRO A 72 4.43 7.33 3.33
C PRO A 72 3.16 7.57 2.50
N SER A 73 3.31 8.17 1.31
CA SER A 73 2.20 8.20 0.35
C SER A 73 2.06 6.83 -0.29
N PRO A 74 0.84 6.40 -0.67
CA PRO A 74 0.64 5.15 -1.39
C PRO A 74 1.53 5.07 -2.65
N GLY A 75 2.38 4.04 -2.70
CA GLY A 75 3.35 3.79 -3.77
C GLY A 75 4.78 4.23 -3.45
N ASP A 76 4.99 5.02 -2.39
CA ASP A 76 6.33 5.29 -1.84
C ASP A 76 6.78 4.12 -0.95
N VAL A 77 8.09 4.01 -0.71
CA VAL A 77 8.66 3.01 0.21
C VAL A 77 8.08 3.17 1.62
N GLY A 78 7.68 2.07 2.23
CA GLY A 78 7.05 2.04 3.55
C GLY A 78 5.54 1.79 3.50
N PRO A 79 4.89 1.63 4.66
CA PRO A 79 3.44 1.43 4.73
C PRO A 79 2.68 2.75 4.66
N ALA A 80 1.93 2.96 3.59
CA ALA A 80 0.86 3.94 3.58
C ALA A 80 -0.36 3.40 4.36
N VAL A 81 -0.97 4.24 5.20
CA VAL A 81 -2.10 3.82 6.05
C VAL A 81 -3.38 4.55 5.65
N LEU A 82 -4.43 3.79 5.35
CA LEU A 82 -5.78 4.27 5.13
C LEU A 82 -6.68 3.82 6.29
N ALA A 83 -7.45 4.74 6.86
CA ALA A 83 -8.41 4.46 7.92
C ALA A 83 -9.83 4.81 7.50
N GLY A 84 -10.80 4.07 8.02
CA GLY A 84 -12.22 4.29 7.75
C GLY A 84 -13.11 3.64 8.80
N HIS A 85 -14.34 4.13 8.91
CA HIS A 85 -15.32 3.60 9.85
C HIS A 85 -15.88 2.25 9.40
N VAL A 86 -16.29 1.43 10.37
CA VAL A 86 -16.98 0.17 10.12
C VAL A 86 -18.48 0.40 9.94
N ASP A 87 -19.10 1.20 10.81
CA ASP A 87 -20.50 1.58 10.72
C ASP A 87 -20.75 2.97 11.29
N SER A 88 -22.03 3.37 11.26
CA SER A 88 -22.57 4.58 11.83
C SER A 88 -23.96 4.28 12.40
N LYS A 89 -24.58 5.27 13.06
CA LYS A 89 -25.98 5.15 13.50
C LYS A 89 -26.96 4.97 12.33
N ALA A 90 -26.58 5.33 11.11
CA ALA A 90 -27.40 5.19 9.92
C ALA A 90 -27.18 3.86 9.18
N GLY A 91 -26.22 3.03 9.62
CA GLY A 91 -25.89 1.76 8.99
C GLY A 91 -24.42 1.61 8.61
N PRO A 92 -24.08 0.64 7.73
CA PRO A 92 -22.72 0.35 7.27
C PRO A 92 -21.96 1.59 6.79
N ALA A 93 -20.66 1.66 7.12
CA ALA A 93 -19.76 2.74 6.70
C ALA A 93 -18.73 2.24 5.67
N VAL A 94 -17.80 3.11 5.26
CA VAL A 94 -16.89 2.85 4.11
C VAL A 94 -16.12 1.52 4.20
N PHE A 95 -15.70 1.10 5.39
CA PHE A 95 -14.91 -0.12 5.59
C PHE A 95 -15.70 -1.21 6.33
N TYR A 96 -17.04 -1.17 6.33
CA TYR A 96 -17.89 -2.19 6.94
C TYR A 96 -17.49 -3.63 6.54
N ARG A 97 -17.26 -3.84 5.25
CA ARG A 97 -16.97 -5.14 4.64
C ARG A 97 -15.48 -5.46 4.55
N LEU A 98 -14.62 -4.69 5.21
CA LEU A 98 -13.16 -4.86 5.09
C LEU A 98 -12.69 -6.27 5.52
N HIS A 99 -13.42 -6.87 6.46
CA HIS A 99 -13.19 -8.23 6.96
C HIS A 99 -13.44 -9.34 5.91
N GLU A 100 -14.10 -9.02 4.79
CA GLU A 100 -14.40 -9.97 3.72
C GLU A 100 -13.29 -10.08 2.67
N LEU A 101 -12.28 -9.20 2.73
CA LEU A 101 -11.12 -9.27 1.85
C LEU A 101 -10.29 -10.53 2.10
N LYS A 102 -9.64 -10.99 1.04
CA LYS A 102 -8.80 -12.19 1.01
C LYS A 102 -7.50 -11.89 0.28
N VAL A 103 -6.50 -12.73 0.53
CA VAL A 103 -5.23 -12.70 -0.21
C VAL A 103 -5.51 -12.76 -1.70
N GLY A 104 -4.87 -11.89 -2.47
CA GLY A 104 -5.06 -11.75 -3.91
C GLY A 104 -6.06 -10.68 -4.34
N ASP A 105 -6.95 -10.21 -3.46
CA ASP A 105 -7.87 -9.11 -3.80
C ASP A 105 -7.09 -7.81 -4.08
N LYS A 106 -7.63 -6.99 -4.99
CA LYS A 106 -6.98 -5.74 -5.44
C LYS A 106 -7.50 -4.52 -4.70
N ILE A 107 -6.58 -3.60 -4.42
CA ILE A 107 -6.87 -2.26 -3.91
C ILE A 107 -6.18 -1.25 -4.83
N GLU A 108 -6.94 -0.28 -5.33
CA GLU A 108 -6.43 0.76 -6.22
C GLU A 108 -6.45 2.10 -5.49
N VAL A 109 -5.33 2.82 -5.51
CA VAL A 109 -5.25 4.17 -4.94
C VAL A 109 -4.83 5.15 -6.02
N ARG A 110 -5.68 6.15 -6.27
CA ARG A 110 -5.36 7.24 -7.21
C ARG A 110 -4.47 8.26 -6.53
N ARG A 111 -3.34 8.57 -7.14
CA ARG A 111 -2.37 9.57 -6.70
C ARG A 111 -1.99 10.47 -7.86
N GLY A 112 -2.37 11.74 -7.79
CA GLY A 112 -2.24 12.65 -8.93
C GLY A 112 -2.93 12.10 -10.18
N LYS A 113 -2.16 11.91 -11.26
CA LYS A 113 -2.63 11.33 -12.53
C LYS A 113 -2.50 9.80 -12.58
N ASP A 114 -1.83 9.21 -11.61
CA ASP A 114 -1.48 7.80 -11.58
C ASP A 114 -2.44 6.99 -10.68
N THR A 115 -2.47 5.68 -10.90
CA THR A 115 -3.14 4.73 -10.02
C THR A 115 -2.15 3.68 -9.56
N VAL A 116 -2.01 3.53 -8.25
CA VAL A 116 -1.17 2.52 -7.62
C VAL A 116 -2.06 1.33 -7.27
N THR A 117 -1.68 0.15 -7.75
CA THR A 117 -2.42 -1.09 -7.48
C THR A 117 -1.67 -1.93 -6.46
N PHE A 118 -2.37 -2.29 -5.38
CA PHE A 118 -1.90 -3.17 -4.33
C PHE A 118 -2.65 -4.50 -4.39
N THR A 119 -1.97 -5.56 -3.97
CA THR A 119 -2.58 -6.89 -3.81
C THR A 119 -2.57 -7.25 -2.33
N VAL A 120 -3.73 -7.64 -1.80
CA VAL A 120 -3.89 -8.07 -0.42
C VAL A 120 -3.00 -9.28 -0.16
N THR A 121 -2.22 -9.23 0.91
CA THR A 121 -1.34 -10.31 1.39
C THR A 121 -1.81 -10.89 2.73
N GLY A 122 -2.71 -10.21 3.45
CA GLY A 122 -3.30 -10.74 4.66
C GLY A 122 -4.40 -9.85 5.25
N VAL A 123 -5.28 -10.46 6.03
CA VAL A 123 -6.29 -9.77 6.83
C VAL A 123 -6.21 -10.31 8.24
N THR A 124 -6.10 -9.41 9.22
CA THR A 124 -5.92 -9.77 10.63
C THR A 124 -6.89 -8.98 11.50
N ARG A 125 -7.25 -9.55 12.64
CA ARG A 125 -8.10 -8.93 13.66
C ARG A 125 -7.35 -8.88 14.97
N HIS A 126 -7.31 -7.71 15.58
CA HIS A 126 -6.54 -7.45 16.80
C HIS A 126 -7.41 -6.73 17.83
N PRO A 127 -7.41 -7.17 19.10
CA PRO A 127 -7.93 -6.36 20.19
C PRO A 127 -7.32 -4.96 20.20
N LYS A 128 -8.09 -3.93 20.56
CA LYS A 128 -7.62 -2.53 20.52
C LYS A 128 -6.41 -2.28 21.44
N ASP A 129 -6.32 -2.99 22.55
CA ASP A 129 -5.19 -2.97 23.49
C ASP A 129 -3.98 -3.78 23.01
N LYS A 130 -4.14 -4.58 21.93
CA LYS A 130 -3.09 -5.37 21.28
C LYS A 130 -2.94 -5.01 19.80
N PHE A 131 -3.22 -3.76 19.45
CA PHE A 131 -3.06 -3.28 18.08
C PHE A 131 -1.60 -3.42 17.65
N PRO A 132 -1.31 -4.00 16.47
CA PRO A 132 0.06 -4.33 16.06
C PRO A 132 0.77 -3.10 15.48
N THR A 133 1.00 -2.08 16.30
CA THR A 133 1.54 -0.76 15.89
C THR A 133 2.79 -0.88 15.02
N ALA A 134 3.74 -1.75 15.38
CA ALA A 134 4.96 -1.96 14.60
C ALA A 134 4.70 -2.53 13.20
N ALA A 135 3.74 -3.45 13.06
CA ALA A 135 3.41 -4.04 11.74
C ALA A 135 2.57 -3.09 10.86
N VAL A 136 1.84 -2.15 11.48
CA VAL A 136 1.02 -1.17 10.77
C VAL A 136 1.82 0.05 10.34
N TYR A 137 2.68 0.58 11.21
CA TYR A 137 3.37 1.85 11.00
C TYR A 137 4.88 1.72 10.84
N GLY A 138 5.47 0.57 11.17
CA GLY A 138 6.91 0.36 11.07
C GLY A 138 7.41 0.37 9.62
N PRO A 139 8.65 0.79 9.37
CA PRO A 139 9.19 0.90 8.02
C PRO A 139 9.27 -0.47 7.33
N THR A 140 9.05 -0.48 6.02
CA THR A 140 9.16 -1.66 5.15
C THR A 140 10.09 -1.33 3.97
N PRO A 141 10.80 -2.31 3.40
CA PRO A 141 11.76 -2.06 2.32
C PRO A 141 11.11 -1.72 0.98
N GLY A 142 9.80 -1.97 0.84
CA GLY A 142 9.04 -1.69 -0.38
C GLY A 142 7.72 -0.95 -0.11
N PRO A 143 6.97 -0.64 -1.17
CA PRO A 143 5.71 0.08 -1.08
C PRO A 143 4.60 -0.83 -0.56
N GLU A 144 4.07 -0.49 0.61
CA GLU A 144 3.01 -1.26 1.25
C GLU A 144 1.80 -0.40 1.57
N LEU A 145 0.66 -1.06 1.74
CA LEU A 145 -0.60 -0.44 2.13
C LEU A 145 -1.18 -1.17 3.34
N ARG A 146 -1.75 -0.39 4.26
CA ARG A 146 -2.57 -0.87 5.37
C ARG A 146 -3.94 -0.21 5.29
N LEU A 147 -5.00 -1.02 5.30
CA LEU A 147 -6.35 -0.51 5.55
C LEU A 147 -6.74 -0.90 6.96
N VAL A 148 -7.20 0.08 7.74
CA VAL A 148 -7.54 -0.08 9.16
C VAL A 148 -8.98 0.34 9.38
N THR A 149 -9.75 -0.51 10.05
CA THR A 149 -11.08 -0.15 10.55
C THR A 149 -11.32 -0.72 11.94
N CYS A 150 -12.28 -0.15 12.66
CA CYS A 150 -12.79 -0.74 13.90
C CYS A 150 -13.50 -2.07 13.58
N GLY A 151 -13.48 -3.04 14.50
CA GLY A 151 -14.16 -4.31 14.29
C GLY A 151 -14.44 -5.08 15.57
N GLY A 152 -14.99 -6.29 15.40
CA GLY A 152 -15.38 -7.14 16.51
C GLY A 152 -16.69 -6.74 17.18
N VAL A 153 -16.90 -7.20 18.41
CA VAL A 153 -18.15 -6.92 19.15
C VAL A 153 -18.15 -5.46 19.60
N PHE A 154 -19.29 -4.77 19.40
CA PHE A 154 -19.51 -3.45 19.95
C PHE A 154 -19.69 -3.54 21.48
N ASP A 155 -18.79 -2.93 22.23
CA ASP A 155 -18.90 -2.78 23.67
C ASP A 155 -19.77 -1.55 23.97
N ARG A 156 -21.00 -1.79 24.48
CA ARG A 156 -21.96 -0.73 24.80
C ARG A 156 -21.55 0.11 26.01
N VAL A 157 -20.77 -0.45 26.94
CA VAL A 157 -20.28 0.28 28.12
C VAL A 157 -19.19 1.26 27.70
N ARG A 158 -18.30 0.83 26.80
CA ARG A 158 -17.21 1.67 26.25
C ARG A 158 -17.63 2.49 25.03
N ASN A 159 -18.85 2.30 24.54
CA ASN A 159 -19.39 2.86 23.30
C ASN A 159 -18.40 2.71 22.12
N SER A 160 -17.79 1.53 22.00
CA SER A 160 -16.70 1.28 21.04
C SER A 160 -16.60 -0.19 20.67
N TYR A 161 -16.25 -0.45 19.42
CA TYR A 161 -15.75 -1.74 18.97
C TYR A 161 -14.52 -2.19 19.78
N ARG A 162 -14.43 -3.49 20.08
CA ARG A 162 -13.33 -4.06 20.89
C ARG A 162 -12.05 -4.29 20.11
N ASP A 163 -12.15 -4.45 18.79
CA ASP A 163 -11.03 -4.85 17.95
C ASP A 163 -10.80 -3.83 16.82
N ASN A 164 -9.70 -4.02 16.12
CA ASN A 164 -9.42 -3.44 14.82
C ASN A 164 -9.21 -4.56 13.81
N ILE A 165 -9.56 -4.29 12.56
CA ILE A 165 -9.23 -5.14 11.42
C ILE A 165 -8.18 -4.41 10.62
N VAL A 166 -7.10 -5.13 10.29
CA VAL A 166 -5.98 -4.61 9.50
C VAL A 166 -5.80 -5.50 8.27
N VAL A 167 -5.90 -4.88 7.11
CA VAL A 167 -5.60 -5.48 5.81
C VAL A 167 -4.20 -5.05 5.41
N PHE A 168 -3.38 -6.02 5.02
CA PHE A 168 -2.02 -5.86 4.54
C PHE A 168 -2.02 -6.06 3.04
N ALA A 169 -1.37 -5.16 2.30
CA ALA A 169 -1.24 -5.27 0.86
C ALA A 169 0.10 -4.68 0.40
N ILE A 170 0.62 -5.18 -0.72
CA ILE A 170 1.88 -4.72 -1.32
C ILE A 170 1.65 -4.36 -2.79
N THR A 171 2.45 -3.44 -3.34
CA THR A 171 2.47 -3.26 -4.80
C THR A 171 3.04 -4.51 -5.44
N GLN A 172 2.43 -4.97 -6.54
CA GLN A 172 3.14 -5.94 -7.37
C GLN A 172 4.34 -5.23 -8.01
N PRO A 173 5.50 -5.89 -8.12
CA PRO A 173 6.57 -5.39 -8.97
C PRO A 173 5.96 -5.09 -10.34
N ARG A 174 6.22 -3.89 -10.87
CA ARG A 174 5.85 -3.58 -12.24
C ARG A 174 6.69 -4.53 -13.09
N GLU A 175 6.07 -5.60 -13.58
CA GLU A 175 6.73 -6.55 -14.45
C GLU A 175 7.29 -5.73 -15.61
N LEU A 176 8.62 -5.63 -15.68
CA LEU A 176 9.34 -5.00 -16.78
C LEU A 176 9.17 -5.94 -17.97
N ILE A 177 7.97 -6.01 -18.53
CA ILE A 177 7.76 -6.60 -19.84
C ILE A 177 8.38 -5.58 -20.79
N PRO A 178 9.52 -5.87 -21.46
CA PRO A 178 9.96 -5.01 -22.54
C PRO A 178 8.80 -4.94 -23.51
N ARG A 179 8.29 -3.72 -23.77
CA ARG A 179 7.37 -3.55 -24.89
C ARG A 179 8.11 -4.09 -26.09
N SER A 180 7.64 -5.22 -26.61
CA SER A 180 8.05 -5.70 -27.92
C SER A 180 7.88 -4.51 -28.86
N ALA A 181 9.00 -4.04 -29.41
CA ALA A 181 8.99 -3.15 -30.54
C ALA A 181 8.31 -3.95 -31.64
N ALA A 182 7.02 -3.67 -31.87
CA ALA A 182 6.33 -4.15 -33.04
C ALA A 182 6.77 -3.28 -34.21
N ASP A 183 7.51 -3.93 -35.10
CA ASP A 183 7.75 -3.73 -36.54
C ASP A 183 7.12 -2.53 -37.25
#